data_AF-I0YQ19-F1
#
_entry.id   AF-I0YQ19-F1
#
_cell.length_a   1.000
_cell.length_b   1.000
_cell.length_c   1.000
_cell.angle_alpha   90.00
_cell.angle_beta   90.00
_cell.angle_gamma   90.00
#
_symmetry.space_group_name_H-M   'P 1'
#
loop_
_entity.id
_entity.type
_entity.pdbx_description
1 polymer ?
#
loop_
_entity_poly.entity_id
_entity_poly.type
_entity_poly.pdbx_seq_one_letter_code
_entity_poly.pdbx_strand_id
1 'polypeptide(L)'
;MARGPSLKPKNQKGKLGNIAKVQYDDAKETNPLQSAFTRRREIWVGRTAMTGFLSAVIGELLTGRGALGQLQLETRLPQNVINWAVFGIVAFNFVTALNPFGPTFDEDNQADVRKRPAGPTQKAMDPSKPAEYFGTSKGFGFTKKNELFVGRVAMLGFASELIGEVLTKGKGPLGQIGIPLNTEVNPQYATFALAVWVGFFLFAAIGFGNWGQQEGDNEIY
;
A
#
# COMPACT_ATOMS: atom_id res chain seq x y z
N MET A 1 -57.77 -27.12 -14.10
CA MET A 1 -57.83 -25.63 -14.05
C MET A 1 -57.82 -25.20 -12.59
N ALA A 2 -56.68 -24.67 -12.11
CA ALA A 2 -56.61 -23.85 -10.90
C ALA A 2 -55.33 -22.99 -11.04
N ARG A 3 -55.49 -21.71 -11.37
CA ARG A 3 -54.39 -20.74 -11.45
C ARG A 3 -54.19 -20.15 -10.04
N GLY A 4 -53.02 -20.38 -9.43
CA GLY A 4 -52.63 -19.73 -8.18
C GLY A 4 -52.47 -18.20 -8.34
N PRO A 5 -52.60 -17.42 -7.26
CA PRO A 5 -52.57 -15.96 -7.34
C PRO A 5 -51.17 -15.45 -7.73
N SER A 6 -51.13 -14.65 -8.80
CA SER A 6 -49.96 -13.90 -9.27
C SER A 6 -49.51 -12.87 -8.23
N LEU A 7 -48.38 -13.12 -7.57
CA LEU A 7 -47.69 -12.12 -6.75
C LEU A 7 -47.13 -11.02 -7.66
N LYS A 8 -47.79 -9.86 -7.70
CA LYS A 8 -47.21 -8.64 -8.30
C LYS A 8 -46.00 -8.20 -7.45
N PRO A 9 -44.87 -7.80 -8.06
CA PRO A 9 -43.74 -7.28 -7.30
C PRO A 9 -44.14 -5.96 -6.62
N LYS A 10 -44.01 -5.92 -5.29
CA LYS A 10 -44.17 -4.69 -4.51
C LYS A 10 -43.08 -3.72 -4.93
N ASN A 11 -43.52 -2.56 -5.42
CA ASN A 11 -42.68 -1.42 -5.76
C ASN A 11 -42.04 -0.87 -4.47
N GLN A 12 -40.86 -1.37 -4.09
CA GLN A 12 -40.08 -0.87 -2.96
C GLN A 12 -39.33 0.40 -3.38
N LYS A 13 -40.07 1.50 -3.60
CA LYS A 13 -39.49 2.85 -3.55
C LYS A 13 -39.51 3.33 -2.09
N GLY A 14 -38.71 2.68 -1.26
CA GLY A 14 -38.56 2.99 0.16
C GLY A 14 -37.14 3.48 0.46
N LYS A 15 -36.97 4.80 0.55
CA LYS A 15 -35.86 5.50 1.22
C LYS A 15 -34.45 4.96 0.91
N LEU A 16 -34.00 5.12 -0.34
CA LEU A 16 -32.58 5.40 -0.55
C LEU A 16 -32.35 6.80 0.01
N GLY A 17 -31.69 6.89 1.17
CA GLY A 17 -31.16 8.16 1.66
C GLY A 17 -30.32 8.80 0.56
N ASN A 18 -30.12 10.12 0.61
CA ASN A 18 -29.20 10.82 -0.29
C ASN A 18 -27.80 10.20 -0.16
N ILE A 19 -27.52 9.18 -0.98
CA ILE A 19 -26.18 8.68 -1.23
C ILE A 19 -25.53 9.83 -2.00
N ALA A 20 -24.64 10.56 -1.33
CA ALA A 20 -23.82 11.54 -2.00
C ALA A 20 -23.09 10.81 -3.12
N LYS A 21 -23.52 10.98 -4.37
CA LYS A 21 -22.80 10.47 -5.53
C LYS A 21 -21.39 11.02 -5.41
N VAL A 22 -20.42 10.14 -5.22
CA VAL A 22 -19.01 10.53 -5.24
C VAL A 22 -18.78 11.11 -6.63
N GLN A 23 -18.63 12.42 -6.71
CA GLN A 23 -18.36 13.10 -7.98
C GLN A 23 -16.93 12.73 -8.38
N TYR A 24 -16.82 11.85 -9.36
CA TYR A 24 -15.55 11.60 -10.04
C TYR A 24 -15.24 12.84 -10.86
N ASP A 25 -14.04 13.41 -10.67
CA ASP A 25 -13.57 14.46 -11.56
C ASP A 25 -13.41 13.85 -12.96
N ASP A 26 -13.78 14.58 -14.03
CA ASP A 26 -13.56 14.14 -15.42
C ASP A 26 -12.06 13.97 -15.64
N ALA A 27 -11.56 12.75 -15.39
CA ALA A 27 -10.17 12.41 -15.52
C ALA A 27 -9.79 12.55 -17.01
N LYS A 28 -9.03 13.61 -17.33
CA LYS A 28 -8.42 13.76 -18.65
C LYS A 28 -7.68 12.47 -19.01
N GLU A 29 -7.96 12.01 -20.22
CA GLU A 29 -7.47 10.80 -20.88
C GLU A 29 -6.18 10.24 -20.28
N THR A 30 -6.26 9.04 -19.70
CA THR A 30 -5.08 8.28 -19.28
C THR A 30 -4.20 8.05 -20.50
N ASN A 31 -2.95 8.47 -20.44
CA ASN A 31 -1.98 8.19 -21.50
C ASN A 31 -1.88 6.64 -21.66
N PRO A 32 -2.19 6.06 -22.83
CA PRO A 32 -2.10 4.62 -23.07
C PRO A 32 -0.69 4.03 -22.81
N LEU A 33 0.31 4.90 -22.64
CA LEU A 33 1.69 4.56 -22.32
C LEU A 33 1.96 4.48 -20.81
N GLN A 34 0.96 4.64 -19.94
CA GLN A 34 1.11 4.53 -18.49
C GLN A 34 0.56 3.21 -17.97
N SER A 35 1.36 2.45 -17.21
CA SER A 35 0.90 1.22 -16.57
C SER A 35 -0.17 1.53 -15.51
N ALA A 36 -1.35 0.95 -15.65
CA ALA A 36 -2.47 1.02 -14.72
C ALA A 36 -2.54 -0.23 -13.80
N PHE A 37 -2.10 -0.09 -12.55
CA PHE A 37 -2.39 -1.10 -11.53
C PHE A 37 -3.81 -0.93 -10.99
N THR A 38 -4.61 -1.99 -10.89
CA THR A 38 -5.92 -1.93 -10.21
C THR A 38 -5.78 -1.60 -8.73
N ARG A 39 -6.78 -0.95 -8.11
CA ARG A 39 -6.73 -0.62 -6.68
C ARG A 39 -6.51 -1.87 -5.80
N ARG A 40 -7.15 -2.99 -6.16
CA ARG A 40 -6.96 -4.27 -5.45
C ARG A 40 -5.50 -4.72 -5.46
N ARG A 41 -4.82 -4.62 -6.61
CA ARG A 41 -3.39 -4.95 -6.73
C ARG A 41 -2.53 -3.99 -5.92
N GLU A 42 -2.76 -2.68 -6.01
CA GLU A 42 -1.99 -1.69 -5.24
C GLU A 42 -2.14 -1.90 -3.72
N ILE A 43 -3.35 -2.18 -3.24
CA ILE A 43 -3.59 -2.49 -1.81
C ILE A 43 -2.87 -3.77 -1.42
N TRP A 44 -2.99 -4.83 -2.22
CA TRP A 44 -2.34 -6.11 -1.92
C TRP A 44 -0.82 -5.96 -1.87
N VAL A 45 -0.21 -5.32 -2.86
CA VAL A 45 1.23 -5.05 -2.87
C VAL A 45 1.61 -4.14 -1.69
N GLY A 46 0.77 -3.17 -1.33
CA GLY A 46 1.00 -2.28 -0.20
C GLY A 46 1.05 -3.03 1.12
N ARG A 47 0.13 -3.98 1.34
CA ARG A 47 0.14 -4.86 2.52
C ARG A 47 1.39 -5.74 2.54
N THR A 48 1.74 -6.35 1.41
CA THR A 48 2.95 -7.17 1.28
C THR A 48 4.21 -6.36 1.59
N ALA A 49 4.30 -5.12 1.10
CA ALA A 49 5.40 -4.22 1.39
C ALA A 49 5.47 -3.86 2.88
N MET A 50 4.33 -3.56 3.51
CA MET A 50 4.28 -3.32 4.96
C MET A 50 4.74 -4.56 5.76
N THR A 51 4.32 -5.76 5.37
CA THR A 51 4.75 -7.02 6.01
C THR A 51 6.23 -7.28 5.81
N GLY A 52 6.75 -7.08 4.59
CA GLY A 52 8.17 -7.23 4.28
C GLY A 52 9.02 -6.26 5.07
N PHE A 53 8.62 -4.98 5.12
CA PHE A 53 9.33 -3.95 5.87
C PHE A 53 9.30 -4.21 7.38
N LEU A 54 8.15 -4.62 7.92
CA LEU A 54 8.05 -5.02 9.33
C LEU A 54 8.99 -6.20 9.65
N SER A 55 9.03 -7.19 8.76
CA SER A 55 9.89 -8.38 8.94
C SER A 55 11.37 -8.00 8.89
N ALA A 56 11.76 -7.09 7.99
CA ALA A 56 13.12 -6.58 7.90
C ALA A 56 13.55 -5.85 9.19
N VAL A 57 12.70 -4.96 9.72
CA VAL A 57 12.96 -4.23 10.97
C VAL A 57 13.03 -5.17 12.18
N ILE A 58 12.11 -6.14 12.30
CA ILE A 58 12.15 -7.15 13.37
C ILE A 58 13.42 -8.01 13.24
N GLY A 59 13.78 -8.42 12.03
CA GLY A 59 14.99 -9.18 11.79
C GLY A 59 16.25 -8.39 12.16
N GLU A 60 16.31 -7.09 11.87
CA GLU A 60 17.41 -6.21 12.29
C GLU A 60 17.47 -6.13 13.83
N LEU A 61 16.32 -6.07 14.51
CA LEU A 61 16.27 -6.09 15.98
C LEU A 61 16.88 -7.36 16.58
N LEU A 62 16.61 -8.51 15.95
CA LEU A 62 17.00 -9.81 16.46
C LEU A 62 18.44 -10.18 16.09
N THR A 63 18.90 -9.75 14.92
CA THR A 63 20.17 -10.21 14.33
C THR A 63 21.24 -9.13 14.22
N GLY A 64 20.87 -7.85 14.34
CA GLY A 64 21.74 -6.71 14.11
C GLY A 64 22.16 -6.51 12.64
N ARG A 65 21.50 -7.19 11.69
CA ARG A 65 21.77 -7.08 10.25
C ARG A 65 20.54 -6.62 9.48
N GLY A 66 20.76 -5.86 8.41
CA GLY A 66 19.69 -5.50 7.47
C GLY A 66 19.10 -6.71 6.75
N ALA A 67 18.04 -6.50 5.98
CA ALA A 67 17.31 -7.57 5.29
C ALA A 67 18.21 -8.39 4.35
N LEU A 68 19.11 -7.76 3.59
CA LEU A 68 20.02 -8.48 2.70
C LEU A 68 21.09 -9.26 3.48
N GLY A 69 21.57 -8.70 4.59
CA GLY A 69 22.49 -9.39 5.51
C GLY A 69 21.85 -10.59 6.22
N GLN A 70 20.53 -10.59 6.42
CA GLN A 70 19.78 -11.74 6.93
C GLN A 70 19.65 -12.83 5.85
N LEU A 71 19.33 -12.45 4.61
CA LEU A 71 19.34 -13.39 3.48
C LEU A 71 20.72 -14.04 3.33
N GLN A 72 21.81 -13.32 3.63
CA GLN A 72 23.15 -13.89 3.66
C GLN A 72 23.32 -14.96 4.74
N LEU A 73 22.80 -14.72 5.94
CA LEU A 73 22.85 -15.70 7.02
C LEU A 73 22.07 -16.97 6.68
N GLU A 74 20.89 -16.83 6.09
CA GLU A 74 19.99 -17.95 5.79
C GLU A 74 20.46 -18.76 4.58
N THR A 75 20.82 -18.10 3.48
CA THR A 75 21.21 -18.78 2.24
C THR A 75 22.67 -19.22 2.23
N ARG A 76 23.51 -18.66 3.11
CA ARG A 76 24.97 -18.83 3.14
C ARG A 76 25.66 -18.48 1.81
N LEU A 77 25.01 -17.67 0.98
CA LEU A 77 25.59 -17.16 -0.26
C LEU A 77 26.46 -15.92 0.02
N PRO A 78 27.48 -15.66 -0.80
CA PRO A 78 28.22 -14.40 -0.74
C PRO A 78 27.30 -13.18 -0.93
N GLN A 79 27.52 -12.09 -0.18
CA GLN A 79 26.66 -10.90 -0.20
C GLN A 79 26.50 -10.30 -1.61
N ASN A 80 27.56 -10.32 -2.41
CA ASN A 80 27.52 -9.85 -3.79
C ASN A 80 26.55 -10.65 -4.66
N VAL A 81 26.47 -11.97 -4.46
CA VAL A 81 25.51 -12.84 -5.20
C VAL A 81 24.08 -12.46 -4.81
N ILE A 82 23.82 -12.23 -3.53
CA ILE A 82 22.50 -11.84 -3.02
C ILE A 82 22.10 -10.47 -3.55
N ASN A 83 23.00 -9.49 -3.49
CA ASN A 83 22.75 -8.15 -4.01
C ASN A 83 22.38 -8.19 -5.50
N TRP A 84 23.12 -8.95 -6.31
CA TRP A 84 22.82 -9.12 -7.73
C TRP A 84 21.51 -9.87 -7.97
N ALA A 85 21.21 -10.89 -7.17
CA ALA A 85 19.95 -11.63 -7.28
C ALA A 85 18.75 -10.73 -6.96
N VAL A 86 18.79 -10.01 -5.85
CA VAL A 86 17.71 -9.08 -5.45
C VAL A 86 17.59 -7.94 -6.45
N PHE A 87 18.71 -7.34 -6.88
CA PHE A 87 18.69 -6.33 -7.93
C PHE A 87 18.09 -6.87 -9.23
N GLY A 88 18.45 -8.09 -9.64
CA GLY A 88 17.89 -8.74 -10.81
C GLY A 88 16.38 -8.94 -10.72
N ILE A 89 15.87 -9.37 -9.55
CA ILE A 89 14.44 -9.51 -9.30
C ILE A 89 13.73 -8.15 -9.36
N VAL A 90 14.29 -7.12 -8.71
CA VAL A 90 13.72 -5.76 -8.73
C VAL A 90 13.72 -5.19 -10.14
N ALA A 91 14.82 -5.31 -10.88
CA ALA A 91 14.95 -4.86 -12.25
C ALA A 91 13.98 -5.59 -13.19
N PHE A 92 13.83 -6.91 -13.03
CA PHE A 92 12.85 -7.70 -13.77
C PHE A 92 11.41 -7.21 -13.48
N ASN A 93 11.04 -7.05 -12.21
CA ASN A 93 9.72 -6.53 -11.84
C ASN A 93 9.49 -5.12 -12.38
N PHE A 94 10.51 -4.27 -12.39
CA PHE A 94 10.43 -2.92 -12.95
C PHE A 94 10.21 -2.95 -14.48
N VAL A 95 11.00 -3.73 -15.21
CA VAL A 95 10.86 -3.87 -16.68
C VAL A 95 9.50 -4.47 -17.05
N THR A 96 9.05 -5.49 -16.33
CA THR A 96 7.72 -6.10 -16.56
C THR A 96 6.58 -5.15 -16.24
N ALA A 97 6.71 -4.30 -15.21
CA ALA A 97 5.72 -3.28 -14.91
C ALA A 97 5.58 -2.23 -16.03
N LEU A 98 6.68 -1.94 -16.74
CA LEU A 98 6.70 -1.01 -17.87
C LEU A 98 6.39 -1.65 -19.22
N ASN A 99 6.20 -2.97 -19.29
CA ASN A 99 5.96 -3.67 -20.55
C ASN A 99 4.56 -3.32 -21.10
N PRO A 100 4.45 -2.61 -22.24
CA PRO A 100 3.16 -2.17 -22.80
C PRO A 100 2.26 -3.32 -23.26
N PHE A 101 2.82 -4.51 -23.44
CA PHE A 101 2.06 -5.72 -23.79
C PHE A 101 1.55 -6.48 -22.57
N GLY A 102 1.80 -5.97 -21.35
CA GLY A 102 1.36 -6.58 -20.11
C GLY A 102 -0.11 -6.25 -19.77
N PRO A 103 -0.75 -7.06 -18.90
CA PRO A 103 -2.12 -6.80 -18.44
C PRO A 103 -2.30 -5.41 -17.82
N THR A 104 -1.24 -4.80 -17.31
CA THR A 104 -1.25 -3.47 -16.68
C THR A 104 -1.60 -2.35 -17.68
N PHE A 105 -1.53 -2.58 -18.99
CA PHE A 105 -1.89 -1.60 -20.02
C PHE A 105 -3.27 -1.84 -20.63
N ASP A 106 -3.99 -2.87 -20.16
CA ASP A 106 -5.31 -3.25 -20.65
C ASP A 106 -6.35 -2.13 -20.43
N GLU A 107 -7.30 -1.99 -21.36
CA GLU A 107 -8.28 -0.89 -21.36
C GLU A 107 -9.16 -0.93 -20.11
N ASP A 108 -9.51 -2.12 -19.62
CA ASP A 108 -10.29 -2.30 -18.39
C ASP A 108 -9.55 -1.77 -17.15
N ASN A 109 -8.24 -1.96 -17.09
CA ASN A 109 -7.40 -1.44 -16.01
C ASN A 109 -7.26 0.09 -16.10
N GLN A 110 -7.16 0.63 -17.32
CA GLN A 110 -7.19 2.08 -17.54
C GLN A 110 -8.55 2.68 -17.16
N ALA A 111 -9.65 1.99 -17.46
CA ALA A 111 -10.99 2.42 -17.08
C ALA A 111 -11.20 2.42 -15.55
N ASP A 112 -10.62 1.45 -14.82
CA ASP A 112 -10.58 1.48 -13.35
C ASP A 112 -9.78 2.69 -12.83
N VAL A 113 -8.67 3.05 -13.48
CA VAL A 113 -7.89 4.26 -13.14
C VAL A 113 -8.70 5.54 -13.35
N ARG A 114 -9.47 5.63 -14.45
CA ARG A 114 -10.29 6.81 -14.78
C ARG A 114 -11.40 7.07 -13.76
N LYS A 115 -11.93 6.03 -13.13
CA LYS A 115 -12.96 6.14 -12.07
C LYS A 115 -12.37 6.54 -10.72
N ARG A 116 -11.09 6.90 -10.61
CA ARG A 116 -10.47 7.19 -9.31
C ARG A 116 -10.78 8.62 -8.87
N PRO A 117 -11.35 8.81 -7.67
CA PRO A 117 -11.39 10.13 -7.07
C PRO A 117 -9.96 10.58 -6.76
N ALA A 118 -9.71 11.90 -6.82
CA ALA A 118 -8.42 12.47 -6.46
C ALA A 118 -7.91 11.97 -5.09
N GLY A 119 -6.62 11.66 -5.03
CA GLY A 119 -5.94 11.21 -3.83
C GLY A 119 -5.87 12.30 -2.76
N PRO A 120 -5.57 11.93 -1.49
CA PRO A 120 -5.47 12.89 -0.39
C PRO A 120 -4.39 13.97 -0.63
N THR A 121 -3.35 13.66 -1.39
CA THR A 121 -2.29 14.61 -1.75
C THR A 121 -2.61 15.50 -2.97
N GLN A 122 -3.75 15.27 -3.64
CA GLN A 122 -4.10 15.94 -4.90
C GLN A 122 -5.13 17.07 -4.72
N LYS A 123 -5.79 17.16 -3.55
CA LYS A 123 -6.65 18.30 -3.18
C LYS A 123 -6.02 19.01 -1.98
N ALA A 124 -6.07 20.34 -1.97
CA ALA A 124 -5.65 21.13 -0.81
C ALA A 124 -6.48 20.68 0.39
N MET A 125 -5.78 20.13 1.39
CA MET A 125 -6.41 19.47 2.52
C MET A 125 -6.61 20.48 3.65
N ASP A 126 -7.81 20.46 4.24
CA ASP A 126 -8.18 21.39 5.30
C ASP A 126 -7.47 21.00 6.62
N PRO A 127 -6.56 21.84 7.15
CA PRO A 127 -5.83 21.55 8.39
C PRO A 127 -6.75 21.39 9.61
N SER A 128 -7.99 21.86 9.54
CA SER A 128 -8.97 21.75 10.63
C SER A 128 -9.60 20.35 10.76
N LYS A 129 -9.34 19.44 9.83
CA LYS A 129 -9.90 18.07 9.81
C LYS A 129 -8.81 17.00 9.92
N PRO A 130 -8.16 16.86 11.10
CA PRO A 130 -7.07 15.92 11.29
C PRO A 130 -7.50 14.46 11.10
N ALA A 131 -8.77 14.11 11.28
CA ALA A 131 -9.27 12.76 10.99
C ALA A 131 -9.22 12.41 9.50
N GLU A 132 -9.39 13.39 8.60
CA GLU A 132 -9.21 13.19 7.16
C GLU A 132 -7.71 13.08 6.80
N TYR A 133 -6.84 13.77 7.56
CA TYR A 133 -5.37 13.73 7.41
C TYR A 133 -4.74 12.41 7.90
N PHE A 134 -5.10 11.97 9.11
CA PHE A 134 -4.66 10.69 9.70
C PHE A 134 -5.51 9.51 9.24
N GLY A 135 -6.61 9.80 8.55
CA GLY A 135 -7.32 8.79 7.81
C GLY A 135 -8.15 7.83 8.63
N THR A 136 -8.58 8.26 9.80
CA THR A 136 -9.45 7.50 10.69
C THR A 136 -10.87 7.56 10.16
N SER A 137 -11.51 6.39 10.01
CA SER A 137 -12.96 6.36 9.78
C SER A 137 -13.69 6.90 11.03
N LYS A 138 -15.03 6.96 11.02
CA LYS A 138 -15.82 7.23 12.23
C LYS A 138 -15.59 6.20 13.38
N GLY A 139 -14.65 5.25 13.24
CA GLY A 139 -14.15 4.30 14.24
C GLY A 139 -12.66 3.91 14.02
N PHE A 140 -12.21 2.82 14.64
CA PHE A 140 -10.84 2.31 14.56
C PHE A 140 -10.56 1.64 13.19
N GLY A 141 -9.51 2.08 12.46
CA GLY A 141 -9.08 1.53 11.16
C GLY A 141 -8.88 2.56 10.04
N PHE A 142 -8.28 2.13 8.91
CA PHE A 142 -8.03 2.98 7.74
C PHE A 142 -9.16 2.94 6.70
N THR A 143 -9.44 4.10 6.10
CA THR A 143 -10.19 4.13 4.83
C THR A 143 -9.35 3.51 3.70
N LYS A 144 -10.01 3.06 2.61
CA LYS A 144 -9.29 2.53 1.43
C LYS A 144 -8.26 3.50 0.85
N LYS A 145 -8.51 4.82 0.93
CA LYS A 145 -7.56 5.85 0.47
C LYS A 145 -6.30 5.89 1.33
N ASN A 146 -6.45 5.69 2.64
CA ASN A 146 -5.35 5.77 3.59
C ASN A 146 -4.53 4.48 3.60
N GLU A 147 -5.20 3.34 3.49
CA GLU A 147 -4.54 2.07 3.25
C GLU A 147 -3.67 2.12 1.99
N LEU A 148 -4.19 2.71 0.90
CA LEU A 148 -3.44 2.90 -0.33
C LEU A 148 -2.24 3.83 -0.14
N PHE A 149 -2.43 4.96 0.54
CA PHE A 149 -1.36 5.91 0.83
C PHE A 149 -0.26 5.28 1.67
N VAL A 150 -0.62 4.67 2.81
CA VAL A 150 0.30 3.96 3.71
C VAL A 150 1.00 2.83 2.97
N GLY A 151 0.28 2.09 2.11
CA GLY A 151 0.85 1.04 1.26
C GLY A 151 1.93 1.57 0.33
N ARG A 152 1.71 2.70 -0.34
CA ARG A 152 2.72 3.34 -1.21
C ARG A 152 3.92 3.85 -0.41
N VAL A 153 3.69 4.45 0.76
CA VAL A 153 4.77 4.89 1.66
C VAL A 153 5.61 3.68 2.10
N ALA A 154 4.97 2.55 2.42
CA ALA A 154 5.66 1.32 2.77
C ALA A 154 6.46 0.74 1.60
N MET A 155 5.92 0.75 0.37
CA MET A 155 6.67 0.34 -0.83
C MET A 155 7.93 1.19 -1.01
N LEU A 156 7.81 2.52 -0.89
CA LEU A 156 8.96 3.43 -1.01
C LEU A 156 9.96 3.24 0.13
N GLY A 157 9.49 3.09 1.36
CA GLY A 157 10.34 2.84 2.53
C GLY A 157 11.14 1.55 2.38
N PHE A 158 10.46 0.45 2.03
CA PHE A 158 11.10 -0.85 1.83
C PHE A 158 12.09 -0.84 0.66
N ALA A 159 11.74 -0.21 -0.46
CA ALA A 159 12.68 -0.07 -1.58
C ALA A 159 13.91 0.76 -1.19
N SER A 160 13.70 1.87 -0.45
CA SER A 160 14.78 2.74 0.02
C SER A 160 15.69 2.02 1.00
N GLU A 161 15.13 1.20 1.88
CA GLU A 161 15.88 0.35 2.82
C GLU A 161 16.82 -0.61 2.09
N LEU A 162 16.30 -1.40 1.14
CA LEU A 162 17.09 -2.39 0.40
C LEU A 162 18.22 -1.71 -0.41
N ILE A 163 17.91 -0.59 -1.07
CA ILE A 163 18.91 0.20 -1.80
C ILE A 163 19.95 0.77 -0.83
N GLY A 164 19.48 1.37 0.26
CA GLY A 164 20.32 1.96 1.28
C GLY A 164 21.25 0.94 1.92
N GLU A 165 20.81 -0.30 2.13
CA GLU A 165 21.64 -1.36 2.70
C GLU A 165 22.80 -1.71 1.77
N VAL A 166 22.55 -1.77 0.46
CA VAL A 166 23.62 -1.95 -0.54
C VAL A 166 24.61 -0.77 -0.51
N LEU A 167 24.11 0.46 -0.46
CA LEU A 167 24.94 1.67 -0.50
C LEU A 167 25.74 1.92 0.79
N THR A 168 25.18 1.52 1.94
CA THR A 168 25.76 1.75 3.26
C THR A 168 26.56 0.56 3.79
N LYS A 169 26.85 -0.43 2.92
CA LYS A 169 27.64 -1.63 3.22
C LYS A 169 27.00 -2.53 4.30
N GLY A 170 25.69 -2.77 4.20
CA GLY A 170 24.99 -3.74 5.04
C GLY A 170 24.32 -3.15 6.28
N LYS A 171 24.19 -1.82 6.38
CA LYS A 171 23.39 -1.22 7.45
C LYS A 171 21.91 -1.36 7.12
N GLY A 172 21.16 -1.95 8.06
CA GLY A 172 19.71 -2.00 7.97
C GLY A 172 19.05 -0.62 8.12
N PRO A 173 17.71 -0.57 8.06
CA PRO A 173 16.93 0.68 8.07
C PRO A 173 17.34 1.65 9.18
N LEU A 174 17.76 1.18 10.35
CA LEU A 174 18.08 2.05 11.48
C LEU A 174 19.52 2.52 11.49
N GLY A 175 20.45 1.65 11.08
CA GLY A 175 21.82 2.07 10.77
C GLY A 175 21.86 3.15 9.69
N GLN A 176 20.85 3.20 8.82
CA GLN A 176 20.67 4.28 7.84
C GLN A 176 20.12 5.57 8.46
N ILE A 177 19.11 5.50 9.34
CA ILE A 177 18.54 6.68 10.04
C ILE A 177 19.57 7.37 10.95
N GLY A 178 20.49 6.61 11.54
CA GLY A 178 21.57 7.20 12.36
C GLY A 178 22.58 8.03 11.58
N ILE A 179 22.72 7.83 10.26
CA ILE A 179 23.70 8.57 9.43
C ILE A 179 23.33 10.06 9.32
N PRO A 180 22.11 10.45 8.87
CA PRO A 180 21.74 11.86 8.81
C PRO A 180 21.72 12.58 10.15
N LEU A 181 21.40 11.84 11.23
CA LEU A 181 21.27 12.42 12.57
C LEU A 181 22.63 12.61 13.27
N ASN A 182 23.73 12.13 12.67
CA ASN A 182 25.08 12.13 13.24
C ASN A 182 25.10 11.67 14.71
N THR A 183 24.23 10.72 15.05
CA THR A 183 24.03 10.21 16.40
C THR A 183 23.95 8.70 16.32
N GLU A 184 24.57 8.03 17.28
CA GLU A 184 24.38 6.60 17.49
C GLU A 184 22.98 6.41 18.06
N VAL A 185 22.02 6.18 17.16
CA VAL A 185 20.66 5.82 17.54
C VAL A 185 20.75 4.52 18.34
N ASN A 186 20.30 4.52 19.59
CA ASN A 186 20.26 3.30 20.40
C ASN A 186 19.45 2.25 19.63
N PRO A 187 20.09 1.17 19.14
CA PRO A 187 19.44 0.28 18.19
C PRO A 187 18.21 -0.36 18.81
N GLN A 188 18.24 -0.76 20.08
CA GLN A 188 17.14 -1.50 20.70
C GLN A 188 15.83 -0.69 20.76
N TYR A 189 15.88 0.55 21.25
CA TYR A 189 14.68 1.36 21.46
C TYR A 189 14.14 1.92 20.14
N ALA A 190 15.02 2.36 19.23
CA ALA A 190 14.59 2.85 17.94
C ALA A 190 14.05 1.74 17.05
N THR A 191 14.63 0.53 17.12
CA THR A 191 14.10 -0.63 16.37
C THR A 191 12.76 -1.05 16.93
N PHE A 192 12.61 -1.09 18.24
CA PHE A 192 11.32 -1.39 18.85
C PHE A 192 10.26 -0.33 18.45
N ALA A 193 10.60 0.96 18.50
CA ALA A 193 9.68 2.03 18.10
C ALA A 193 9.29 1.94 16.61
N LEU A 194 10.24 1.68 15.72
CA LEU A 194 9.98 1.51 14.29
C LEU A 194 9.13 0.25 14.02
N ALA A 195 9.42 -0.86 14.70
CA ALA A 195 8.64 -2.10 14.60
C ALA A 195 7.20 -1.89 15.10
N VAL A 196 7.02 -1.20 16.23
CA VAL A 196 5.70 -0.83 16.75
C VAL A 196 4.97 0.10 15.78
N TRP A 197 5.68 1.07 15.19
CA TRP A 197 5.11 1.99 14.21
C TRP A 197 4.62 1.24 12.97
N VAL A 198 5.49 0.50 12.29
CA VAL A 198 5.12 -0.28 11.09
C VAL A 198 4.06 -1.33 11.43
N GLY A 199 4.17 -1.99 12.59
CA GLY A 199 3.21 -2.97 13.07
C GLY A 199 1.83 -2.38 13.33
N PHE A 200 1.75 -1.16 13.88
CA PHE A 200 0.48 -0.44 14.04
C PHE A 200 -0.18 -0.15 12.69
N PHE A 201 0.57 0.35 11.71
CA PHE A 201 0.04 0.62 10.37
C PHE A 201 -0.38 -0.67 9.64
N LEU A 202 0.39 -1.75 9.78
CA LEU A 202 0.04 -3.05 9.23
C LEU A 202 -1.22 -3.63 9.90
N PHE A 203 -1.33 -3.54 11.22
CA PHE A 203 -2.51 -3.96 11.95
C PHE A 203 -3.74 -3.13 11.57
N ALA A 204 -3.58 -1.82 11.40
CA ALA A 204 -4.66 -0.95 10.92
C ALA A 204 -5.07 -1.25 9.47
N ALA A 205 -4.13 -1.71 8.62
CA ALA A 205 -4.40 -2.11 7.23
C ALA A 205 -5.02 -3.52 7.11
N ILE A 206 -4.58 -4.48 7.93
CA ILE A 206 -5.05 -5.89 7.90
C ILE A 206 -6.28 -6.11 8.79
N GLY A 207 -6.28 -5.56 10.00
CA GLY A 207 -7.15 -5.95 11.11
C GLY A 207 -8.63 -5.63 10.95
N PHE A 208 -9.03 -4.80 9.97
CA PHE A 208 -10.42 -4.33 9.87
C PHE A 208 -10.91 -4.23 8.42
N GLY A 209 -10.83 -5.35 7.69
CA GLY A 209 -11.53 -5.52 6.42
C GLY A 209 -13.05 -5.56 6.64
N ASN A 210 -13.69 -4.39 6.70
CA ASN A 210 -15.07 -4.06 6.32
C ASN A 210 -15.52 -2.67 6.79
N TRP A 211 -14.71 -1.95 7.57
CA TRP A 211 -15.09 -0.63 8.09
C TRP A 211 -14.46 0.47 7.26
N GLY A 212 -15.30 1.28 6.62
CA GLY A 212 -14.88 2.29 5.65
C GLY A 212 -15.52 2.14 4.27
N GLN A 213 -16.49 1.22 4.09
CA GLN A 213 -17.48 1.37 3.01
C GLN A 213 -18.25 2.66 3.26
N GLN A 214 -17.77 3.78 2.69
CA GLN A 214 -18.72 4.82 2.30
C GLN A 214 -19.58 4.21 1.19
N GLU A 215 -20.88 4.41 1.27
CA GLU A 215 -21.84 3.99 0.26
C GLU A 215 -21.40 4.56 -1.11
N GLY A 216 -20.90 3.70 -2.00
CA GLY A 216 -20.17 4.07 -3.24
C GLY A 216 -18.81 3.38 -3.42
N ASP A 217 -18.17 2.90 -2.34
CA ASP A 217 -16.91 2.14 -2.39
C ASP A 217 -17.08 0.69 -2.89
N ASN A 218 -18.31 0.29 -3.21
CA ASN A 218 -18.70 -1.00 -3.77
C ASN A 218 -18.59 -1.06 -5.29
N GLU A 219 -18.44 0.08 -5.97
CA GLU A 219 -18.22 0.14 -7.42
C GLU A 219 -16.76 -0.14 -7.82
N ILE A 220 -15.95 -0.61 -6.87
CA ILE A 220 -14.50 -0.79 -6.97
C ILE A 220 -14.12 -2.28 -6.85
N TYR A 221 -15.04 -3.14 -7.29
CA TYR A 221 -14.84 -4.55 -7.60
C TYR A 221 -15.58 -4.91 -8.87
#